data_AF-A0A7W2GHL1-F1
#
_entry.id   AF-A0A7W2GHL1-F1
#
_cell.length_a   1.000
_cell.length_b   1.000
_cell.length_c   1.000
_cell.angle_alpha   90.00
_cell.angle_beta   90.00
_cell.angle_gamma   90.00
#
_symmetry.space_group_name_H-M   'P 1'
#
loop_
_entity.id
_entity.type
_entity.pdbx_description
1 polymer ?
#
loop_
_entity_poly.entity_id
_entity_poly.type
_entity_poly.pdbx_seq_one_letter_code
_entity_poly.pdbx_strand_id
1 'polypeptide(L)'
;FLNNALNKSSSIVDIGHAGTAMRFLTSFFSIQADSPKTLTGSSRMKQRPIKILVDALRNLGAEITYLEKDGFPPLLIKPSVLIGGEINIDSSISSQYISSLLLIAPKIKGGLKINLDGKETSLPYIKMTINLLKQIGVRVICNKNSIEVKELKETIPKEIFVESDWSSASYFYSIVAMAPIGFKICLNSFKKDSIQGDSLVKDFFQIFGVQTTFLNDSIIIEKVTEAKKSISLDLSSNPDLAQTICVTCLGLKVSCNLNGLHTLKIKETDRLNALKNELSKFGLDVKITSDSIKFNSDKDLIPNVEIETYDDHRMAMAFACLSVKTNIKILNSQVVSKSYPSFWSDLSKIGIVSK
;
A
#
# COMPACT_ATOMS: atom_id res chain seq x y z
N PHE A 1 1.85 -14.65 2.45
CA PHE A 1 3.30 -14.62 2.79
C PHE A 1 3.55 -14.53 4.29
N LEU A 2 3.12 -13.46 4.98
CA LEU A 2 3.36 -13.30 6.43
C LEU A 2 2.88 -14.49 7.28
N ASN A 3 1.63 -14.94 7.13
CA ASN A 3 1.12 -16.09 7.89
C ASN A 3 1.98 -17.35 7.68
N ASN A 4 2.35 -17.64 6.43
CA ASN A 4 3.22 -18.78 6.11
C ASN A 4 4.63 -18.63 6.71
N ALA A 5 5.16 -17.41 6.78
CA ALA A 5 6.49 -17.15 7.33
C ALA A 5 6.53 -17.27 8.86
N LEU A 6 5.44 -16.89 9.54
CA LEU A 6 5.33 -17.00 10.99
C LEU A 6 5.13 -18.45 11.46
N ASN A 7 4.45 -19.28 10.66
CA ASN A 7 4.14 -20.67 11.03
C ASN A 7 5.22 -21.69 10.61
N LYS A 8 6.26 -21.28 9.89
CA LYS A 8 7.33 -22.16 9.43
C LYS A 8 8.55 -22.07 10.35
N SER A 9 9.05 -23.22 10.79
CA SER A 9 10.34 -23.38 11.49
C SER A 9 11.56 -23.41 10.56
N SER A 10 11.37 -23.14 9.26
CA SER A 10 12.44 -23.15 8.26
C SER A 10 13.50 -22.08 8.54
N SER A 11 14.77 -22.43 8.35
CA SER A 11 15.89 -21.48 8.38
C SER A 11 15.86 -20.50 7.20
N ILE A 12 15.22 -20.86 6.09
CA ILE A 12 15.01 -19.96 4.94
C ILE A 12 13.53 -19.58 4.85
N VAL A 13 13.28 -18.27 4.83
CA VAL A 13 11.96 -17.67 4.74
C VAL A 13 11.89 -16.86 3.44
N ASP A 14 11.11 -17.35 2.48
CA ASP A 14 10.86 -16.66 1.21
C ASP A 14 9.50 -15.93 1.27
N ILE A 15 9.53 -14.60 1.09
CA ILE A 15 8.32 -13.76 1.09
C ILE A 15 7.87 -13.33 -0.31
N GLY A 16 8.48 -13.87 -1.37
CA GLY A 16 8.20 -13.51 -2.76
C GLY A 16 8.37 -12.02 -3.00
N HIS A 17 7.29 -11.34 -3.42
CA HIS A 17 7.28 -9.91 -3.72
C HIS A 17 6.71 -9.05 -2.58
N ALA A 18 6.36 -9.64 -1.43
CA ALA A 18 5.64 -8.97 -0.36
C ALA A 18 6.53 -7.97 0.41
N GLY A 19 6.43 -6.69 0.03
CA GLY A 19 7.24 -5.62 0.61
C GLY A 19 7.09 -5.50 2.12
N THR A 20 5.85 -5.44 2.59
CA THR A 20 5.51 -5.34 4.02
C THR A 20 6.05 -6.52 4.82
N ALA A 21 5.92 -7.75 4.27
CA ALA A 21 6.44 -8.96 4.91
C ALA A 21 7.96 -8.88 5.10
N MET A 22 8.70 -8.46 4.07
CA MET A 22 10.16 -8.29 4.16
C MET A 22 10.55 -7.34 5.30
N ARG A 23 9.91 -6.17 5.42
CA ARG A 23 10.25 -5.18 6.46
C ARG A 23 9.87 -5.70 7.85
N PHE A 24 8.62 -6.12 8.03
CA PHE A 24 8.11 -6.56 9.33
C PHE A 24 8.82 -7.80 9.85
N LEU A 25 9.11 -8.77 8.99
CA LEU A 25 9.85 -9.97 9.39
C LEU A 25 11.32 -9.69 9.67
N THR A 26 11.92 -8.67 9.02
CA THR A 26 13.28 -8.24 9.38
C THR A 26 13.32 -7.79 10.85
N SER A 27 12.44 -6.87 11.25
CA SER A 27 12.36 -6.42 12.65
C SER A 27 11.93 -7.53 13.61
N PHE A 28 10.91 -8.31 13.23
CA PHE A 28 10.38 -9.37 14.08
C PHE A 28 11.44 -10.44 14.35
N PHE A 29 12.13 -10.95 13.33
CA PHE A 29 13.18 -11.95 13.55
C PHE A 29 14.37 -11.39 14.31
N SER A 30 14.65 -10.07 14.28
CA SER A 30 15.68 -9.48 15.14
C SER A 30 15.41 -9.65 16.64
N ILE A 31 14.14 -9.77 17.07
CA ILE A 31 13.78 -9.95 18.49
C ILE A 31 13.32 -11.37 18.86
N GLN A 32 13.06 -12.22 17.87
CA GLN A 32 12.42 -13.53 18.04
C GLN A 32 13.23 -14.70 17.47
N ALA A 33 14.35 -14.46 16.80
CA ALA A 33 15.16 -15.54 16.24
C ALA A 33 15.84 -16.34 17.36
N ASP A 34 15.37 -17.56 17.59
CA ASP A 34 16.08 -18.55 18.43
C ASP A 34 17.26 -19.20 17.69
N SER A 35 17.26 -19.10 16.36
CA SER A 35 18.31 -19.60 15.47
C SER A 35 18.46 -18.70 14.23
N PRO A 36 19.59 -18.74 13.51
CA PRO A 36 19.79 -17.92 12.32
C PRO A 36 18.73 -18.15 11.25
N LYS A 37 18.14 -17.06 10.74
CA LYS A 37 17.14 -17.08 9.65
C LYS A 37 17.60 -16.27 8.45
N THR A 38 17.51 -16.89 7.27
CA THR A 38 17.68 -16.22 5.99
C THR A 38 16.34 -15.74 5.48
N LEU A 39 16.15 -14.43 5.40
CA LEU A 39 14.97 -13.78 4.83
C LEU A 39 15.26 -13.35 3.39
N THR A 40 14.53 -13.92 2.45
CA THR A 40 14.72 -13.71 1.00
C THR A 40 13.39 -13.43 0.31
N GLY A 41 13.46 -13.16 -0.99
CA GLY A 41 12.30 -12.96 -1.84
C GLY A 41 12.66 -13.10 -3.32
N SER A 42 11.74 -12.68 -4.16
CA SER A 42 11.91 -12.66 -5.61
C SER A 42 13.08 -11.78 -6.06
N SER A 43 13.52 -11.96 -7.31
CA SER A 43 14.58 -11.14 -7.92
C SER A 43 14.30 -9.63 -7.79
N ARG A 44 13.03 -9.22 -7.93
CA ARG A 44 12.64 -7.82 -7.73
C ARG A 44 12.73 -7.39 -6.27
N MET A 45 12.38 -8.26 -5.31
CA MET A 45 12.51 -7.94 -3.89
C MET A 45 13.98 -7.68 -3.49
N LYS A 46 14.91 -8.45 -4.05
CA LYS A 46 16.37 -8.27 -3.86
C LYS A 46 16.91 -6.96 -4.43
N GLN A 47 16.10 -6.18 -5.13
CA GLN A 47 16.43 -4.84 -5.63
C GLN A 47 15.71 -3.72 -4.88
N ARG A 48 14.87 -4.05 -3.88
CA ARG A 48 14.15 -3.05 -3.10
C ARG A 48 14.98 -2.64 -1.87
N PRO A 49 15.18 -1.33 -1.64
CA PRO A 49 16.00 -0.88 -0.54
C PRO A 49 15.42 -1.33 0.81
N ILE A 50 16.32 -1.65 1.74
CA ILE A 50 16.02 -1.94 3.15
C ILE A 50 17.09 -1.40 4.11
N LYS A 51 18.15 -0.75 3.58
CA LYS A 51 19.30 -0.27 4.36
C LYS A 51 18.92 0.50 5.62
N ILE A 52 18.02 1.48 5.49
CA ILE A 52 17.57 2.35 6.59
C ILE A 52 17.03 1.53 7.77
N LEU A 53 16.23 0.50 7.50
CA LEU A 53 15.70 -0.38 8.55
C LEU A 53 16.78 -1.25 9.19
N VAL A 54 17.68 -1.81 8.38
CA VAL A 54 18.77 -2.66 8.86
C VAL A 54 19.75 -1.87 9.72
N ASP A 55 20.12 -0.66 9.31
CA ASP A 55 20.99 0.23 10.08
C ASP A 55 20.35 0.58 11.43
N ALA A 56 19.05 0.93 11.44
CA ALA A 56 18.32 1.21 12.66
C ALA A 56 18.29 0.01 13.62
N LEU A 57 18.05 -1.20 13.10
CA LEU A 57 18.05 -2.43 13.90
C LEU A 57 19.45 -2.77 14.43
N ARG A 58 20.50 -2.62 13.60
CA ARG A 58 21.89 -2.82 14.03
C ARG A 58 22.30 -1.84 15.13
N ASN A 59 21.87 -0.58 15.05
CA ASN A 59 22.08 0.41 16.10
C ASN A 59 21.42 0.03 17.43
N LEU A 60 20.33 -0.75 17.38
CA LEU A 60 19.67 -1.32 18.56
C LEU A 60 20.32 -2.63 19.05
N GLY A 61 21.36 -3.13 18.37
CA GLY A 61 22.07 -4.36 18.73
C GLY A 61 21.69 -5.59 17.90
N ALA A 62 20.89 -5.45 16.83
CA ALA A 62 20.52 -6.58 16.00
C ALA A 62 21.69 -7.12 15.17
N GLU A 63 21.82 -8.44 15.08
CA GLU A 63 22.78 -9.11 14.20
C GLU A 63 22.16 -9.42 12.84
N ILE A 64 22.41 -8.55 11.87
CA ILE A 64 21.89 -8.68 10.49
C ILE A 64 23.05 -8.58 9.51
N THR A 65 23.12 -9.47 8.52
CA THR A 65 24.12 -9.47 7.44
C THR A 65 23.44 -9.51 6.07
N TYR A 66 23.92 -8.72 5.12
CA TYR A 66 23.50 -8.84 3.71
C TYR A 66 24.20 -10.05 3.08
N LEU A 67 23.44 -10.94 2.44
CA LEU A 67 24.00 -12.15 1.82
C LEU A 67 24.45 -11.94 0.37
N GLU A 68 23.94 -10.89 -0.27
CA GLU A 68 24.26 -10.58 -1.67
C GLU A 68 24.75 -9.13 -1.78
N LYS A 69 23.83 -8.17 -1.89
CA LYS A 69 24.16 -6.76 -2.10
C LYS A 69 23.85 -5.91 -0.87
N ASP A 70 24.82 -5.11 -0.44
CA ASP A 70 24.64 -4.15 0.64
C ASP A 70 23.45 -3.22 0.43
N GLY A 71 22.61 -3.13 1.46
CA GLY A 71 21.40 -2.30 1.47
C GLY A 71 20.15 -2.97 0.90
N PHE A 72 20.24 -4.22 0.44
CA PHE A 72 19.16 -4.97 -0.20
C PHE A 72 19.07 -6.41 0.34
N PRO A 73 17.87 -7.05 0.36
CA PRO A 73 17.75 -8.48 0.64
C PRO A 73 18.53 -9.33 -0.38
N PRO A 74 18.90 -10.58 -0.07
CA PRO A 74 18.54 -11.34 1.14
C PRO A 74 19.31 -10.96 2.40
N LEU A 75 18.70 -11.22 3.55
CA LEU A 75 19.24 -10.92 4.87
C LEU A 75 19.45 -12.20 5.67
N LEU A 76 20.61 -12.35 6.29
CA LEU A 76 20.82 -13.31 7.38
C LEU A 76 20.61 -12.58 8.70
N ILE A 77 19.66 -13.05 9.50
CA ILE A 77 19.30 -12.48 10.80
C ILE A 77 19.64 -13.52 11.86
N LYS A 78 20.52 -13.18 12.80
CA LYS A 78 20.95 -14.06 13.88
C LYS A 78 20.27 -13.71 15.21
N PRO A 79 20.21 -14.65 16.16
CA PRO A 79 19.78 -14.36 17.53
C PRO A 79 20.58 -13.19 18.10
N SER A 80 19.89 -12.19 18.65
CA SER A 80 20.50 -11.02 19.26
C SER A 80 19.57 -10.43 20.32
N VAL A 81 20.13 -9.61 21.21
CA VAL A 81 19.34 -8.91 22.24
C VAL A 81 19.32 -7.43 21.89
N LEU A 82 18.14 -6.94 21.53
CA LEU A 82 17.97 -5.51 21.26
C LEU A 82 17.86 -4.73 22.57
N ILE A 83 18.60 -3.62 22.64
CA ILE A 83 18.54 -2.68 23.75
C ILE A 83 17.77 -1.46 23.27
N GLY A 84 16.75 -1.06 24.03
CA GLY A 84 15.95 0.12 23.74
C GLY A 84 16.75 1.41 23.81
N GLY A 85 16.09 2.51 23.47
CA GLY A 85 16.73 3.82 23.46
C GLY A 85 16.15 4.74 22.40
N GLU A 86 17.00 5.62 21.88
CA GLU A 86 16.63 6.64 20.91
C GLU A 86 17.32 6.37 19.58
N ILE A 87 16.54 6.38 18.50
CA ILE A 87 17.03 6.24 17.12
C ILE A 87 16.47 7.34 16.23
N ASN A 88 17.25 7.72 15.22
CA ASN A 88 16.82 8.65 14.18
C ASN A 88 16.53 7.87 12.91
N ILE A 89 15.44 8.21 12.22
CA ILE A 89 15.09 7.59 10.94
C ILE A 89 14.55 8.62 9.95
N ASP A 90 15.04 8.54 8.71
CA ASP A 90 14.50 9.33 7.61
C ASP A 90 13.08 8.85 7.27
N SER A 91 12.12 9.71 7.59
CA SER A 91 10.68 9.45 7.43
C SER A 91 10.17 9.67 6.01
N SER A 92 11.01 10.20 5.11
CA SER A 92 10.60 10.56 3.76
C SER A 92 10.59 9.36 2.79
N ILE A 93 11.30 8.27 3.11
CA ILE A 93 11.49 7.16 2.17
C ILE A 93 10.37 6.12 2.23
N SER A 94 10.05 5.62 3.43
CA SER A 94 9.04 4.56 3.59
C SER A 94 8.52 4.47 5.02
N SER A 95 7.22 4.69 5.18
CA SER A 95 6.51 4.49 6.45
C SER A 95 6.61 3.06 6.99
N GLN A 96 6.87 2.07 6.13
CA GLN A 96 7.00 0.66 6.55
C GLN A 96 8.19 0.43 7.48
N TYR A 97 9.28 1.22 7.37
CA TYR A 97 10.42 1.07 8.28
C TYR A 97 10.04 1.50 9.70
N ILE A 98 9.40 2.67 9.81
CA ILE A 98 8.93 3.20 11.09
C ILE A 98 7.90 2.24 11.69
N SER A 99 6.88 1.85 10.92
CA SER A 99 5.85 0.90 11.39
C SER A 99 6.45 -0.43 11.86
N SER A 100 7.46 -0.95 11.15
CA SER A 100 8.16 -2.19 11.53
C SER A 100 8.83 -2.08 12.91
N LEU A 101 9.50 -0.97 13.17
CA LEU A 101 10.15 -0.69 14.45
C LEU A 101 9.12 -0.47 15.57
N LEU A 102 8.05 0.27 15.30
CA LEU A 102 6.96 0.49 16.25
C LEU A 102 6.30 -0.82 16.69
N LEU A 103 6.13 -1.79 15.78
CA LEU A 103 5.52 -3.08 16.08
C LEU A 103 6.35 -3.93 17.05
N ILE A 104 7.69 -3.85 16.98
CA ILE A 104 8.58 -4.61 17.87
C ILE A 104 8.93 -3.86 19.16
N ALA A 105 8.81 -2.52 19.16
CA ALA A 105 9.20 -1.67 20.28
C ALA A 105 8.63 -2.08 21.65
N PRO A 106 7.37 -2.57 21.79
CA PRO A 106 6.85 -3.00 23.09
C PRO A 106 7.60 -4.20 23.70
N LYS A 107 8.31 -4.99 22.89
CA LYS A 107 9.10 -6.15 23.33
C LYS A 107 10.58 -5.82 23.55
N ILE A 108 11.01 -4.61 23.22
CA ILE A 108 12.39 -4.17 23.47
C ILE A 108 12.48 -3.64 24.90
N LYS A 109 13.49 -4.08 25.65
CA LYS A 109 13.76 -3.61 27.02
C LYS A 109 13.96 -2.09 27.03
N GLY A 110 13.16 -1.38 27.82
CA GLY A 110 13.16 0.09 27.89
C GLY A 110 12.30 0.78 26.83
N GLY A 111 11.70 0.04 25.90
CA GLY A 111 10.93 0.60 24.78
C GLY A 111 11.80 1.25 23.71
N LEU A 112 11.19 2.09 22.88
CA LEU A 112 11.89 2.75 21.77
C LEU A 112 11.35 4.16 21.55
N LYS A 113 12.24 5.13 21.41
CA LYS A 113 11.96 6.48 20.91
C LYS A 113 12.53 6.62 19.51
N ILE A 114 11.66 6.92 18.55
CA ILE A 114 12.02 7.14 17.15
C ILE A 114 11.87 8.62 16.84
N ASN A 115 12.97 9.29 16.52
CA ASN A 115 12.93 10.63 15.96
C ASN A 115 12.78 10.55 14.45
N LEU A 116 11.89 11.39 13.92
CA LEU A 116 11.54 11.42 12.52
C LEU A 116 12.27 12.59 11.85
N ASP A 117 13.24 12.25 11.01
CA ASP A 117 13.95 13.21 10.18
C ASP A 117 13.21 13.40 8.85
N GLY A 118 13.30 14.61 8.28
CA GLY A 118 12.69 14.95 6.99
C GLY A 118 11.18 15.19 7.04
N LYS A 119 10.57 15.31 5.85
CA LYS A 119 9.11 15.48 5.72
C LYS A 119 8.46 14.10 5.75
N GLU A 120 7.53 13.89 6.67
CA GLU A 120 6.82 12.61 6.83
C GLU A 120 6.03 12.26 5.57
N THR A 121 6.30 11.08 4.99
CA THR A 121 5.56 10.57 3.85
C THR A 121 4.67 9.41 4.27
N SER A 122 3.43 9.43 3.79
CA SER A 122 2.43 8.40 4.12
C SER A 122 2.21 8.20 5.64
N LEU A 123 2.15 9.31 6.38
CA LEU A 123 1.82 9.41 7.82
C LEU A 123 0.61 8.56 8.25
N PRO A 124 -0.46 8.37 7.43
CA PRO A 124 -1.58 7.53 7.83
C PRO A 124 -1.18 6.10 8.23
N TYR A 125 -0.18 5.48 7.60
CA TYR A 125 0.25 4.12 7.97
C TYR A 125 0.99 4.05 9.31
N ILE A 126 1.68 5.13 9.69
CA ILE A 126 2.31 5.25 11.01
C ILE A 126 1.21 5.40 12.07
N LYS A 127 0.23 6.28 11.82
CA LYS A 127 -0.94 6.47 12.70
C LYS A 127 -1.74 5.18 12.87
N MET A 128 -1.92 4.41 11.79
CA MET A 128 -2.56 3.10 11.82
C MET A 128 -1.83 2.14 12.76
N THR A 129 -0.50 2.04 12.64
CA THR A 129 0.33 1.21 13.53
C THR A 129 0.20 1.63 14.99
N ILE A 130 0.26 2.94 15.27
CA ILE A 130 0.10 3.50 16.61
C ILE A 130 -1.30 3.17 17.17
N ASN A 131 -2.35 3.27 16.37
CA ASN A 131 -3.70 2.95 16.80
C ASN A 131 -3.82 1.47 17.18
N LEU A 132 -3.29 0.56 16.37
CA LEU A 132 -3.26 -0.88 16.67
C LEU A 132 -2.50 -1.19 17.96
N LEU A 133 -1.34 -0.56 18.17
CA LEU A 133 -0.58 -0.68 19.43
C LEU A 133 -1.40 -0.22 20.64
N LYS A 134 -2.08 0.93 20.52
CA LYS A 134 -2.96 1.43 21.59
C LYS A 134 -4.12 0.48 21.88
N GLN A 135 -4.71 -0.13 20.85
CA GLN A 135 -5.80 -1.11 21.02
C GLN A 135 -5.35 -2.32 21.87
N ILE A 136 -4.10 -2.78 21.72
CA ILE A 136 -3.54 -3.86 22.54
C ILE A 136 -2.97 -3.40 23.90
N GLY A 137 -3.17 -2.13 24.27
CA GLY A 137 -2.78 -1.59 25.58
C GLY A 137 -1.36 -1.02 25.66
N VAL A 138 -0.66 -0.90 24.52
CA VAL A 138 0.68 -0.28 24.49
C VAL A 138 0.55 1.22 24.66
N ARG A 139 1.34 1.79 25.58
CA ARG A 139 1.46 3.23 25.77
C ARG A 139 2.38 3.82 24.68
N VAL A 140 1.80 4.68 23.84
CA VAL A 140 2.51 5.40 22.78
C VAL A 140 2.35 6.91 22.98
N ILE A 141 3.47 7.63 23.02
CA ILE A 141 3.55 9.09 23.15
C ILE A 141 4.01 9.65 21.80
N CYS A 142 3.24 10.58 21.23
CA CYS A 142 3.54 11.19 19.93
C CYS A 142 3.83 12.68 20.13
N ASN A 143 5.01 13.12 19.70
CA ASN A 143 5.37 14.52 19.60
C ASN A 143 5.52 14.89 18.12
N LYS A 144 5.74 16.18 17.84
CA LYS A 144 5.81 16.72 16.47
C LYS A 144 6.78 15.95 15.55
N ASN A 145 7.95 15.57 16.07
CA ASN A 145 9.01 14.89 15.29
C ASN A 145 9.50 13.60 15.99
N SER A 146 8.72 13.03 16.91
CA SER A 146 9.15 11.80 17.59
C SER A 146 7.99 10.93 18.03
N ILE A 147 8.17 9.61 17.96
CA ILE A 147 7.22 8.63 18.47
C ILE A 147 7.93 7.78 19.51
N GLU A 148 7.40 7.76 20.72
CA GLU A 148 7.92 6.94 21.82
C GLU A 148 6.92 5.84 22.17
N VAL A 149 7.39 4.60 22.09
CA VAL A 149 6.65 3.39 22.44
C VAL A 149 7.26 2.79 23.69
N LYS A 150 6.45 2.64 24.75
CA LYS A 150 6.92 2.05 26.01
C LYS A 150 6.95 0.53 25.93
N GLU A 151 7.88 -0.08 26.66
CA GLU A 151 7.92 -1.52 26.90
C GLU A 151 6.59 -2.00 27.50
N LEU A 152 6.11 -3.15 27.01
CA LEU A 152 4.92 -3.82 27.52
C LEU A 152 5.31 -5.19 28.07
N LYS A 153 5.37 -5.27 29.40
CA LYS A 153 5.79 -6.49 30.13
C LYS A 153 4.81 -7.64 29.96
N GLU A 154 3.51 -7.34 30.05
CA GLU A 154 2.44 -8.32 29.95
C GLU A 154 1.47 -7.94 28.84
N THR A 155 1.11 -8.93 28.02
CA THR A 155 0.17 -8.76 26.91
C THR A 155 -1.05 -9.64 27.16
N ILE A 156 -2.23 -9.04 27.19
CA ILE A 156 -3.49 -9.79 27.18
C ILE A 156 -3.90 -9.98 25.73
N PRO A 157 -4.18 -11.22 25.28
CA PRO A 157 -4.72 -11.46 23.95
C PRO A 157 -5.99 -10.65 23.71
N LYS A 158 -6.10 -9.99 22.56
CA LYS A 158 -7.29 -9.24 22.17
C LYS A 158 -7.71 -9.65 20.77
N GLU A 159 -9.02 -9.79 20.59
CA GLU A 159 -9.62 -9.90 19.27
C GLU A 159 -9.75 -8.50 18.68
N ILE A 160 -9.23 -8.32 17.47
CA ILE A 160 -9.31 -7.06 16.74
C ILE A 160 -9.97 -7.36 15.40
N PHE A 161 -11.07 -6.65 15.14
CA PHE A 161 -11.71 -6.69 13.82
C PHE A 161 -10.83 -5.99 12.79
N VAL A 162 -10.52 -6.69 11.70
CA VAL A 162 -9.76 -6.18 10.56
C VAL A 162 -10.73 -5.69 9.49
N GLU A 163 -10.70 -4.40 9.20
CA GLU A 163 -11.49 -3.81 8.11
C GLU A 163 -11.05 -4.32 6.74
N SER A 164 -11.97 -4.31 5.77
CA SER A 164 -11.67 -4.47 4.35
C SER A 164 -10.68 -3.40 3.88
N ASP A 165 -9.85 -3.74 2.89
CA ASP A 165 -8.82 -2.84 2.36
C ASP A 165 -9.44 -1.70 1.53
N TRP A 166 -9.30 -0.47 2.01
CA TRP A 166 -9.78 0.72 1.31
C TRP A 166 -9.05 0.97 -0.01
N SER A 167 -7.79 0.52 -0.12
CA SER A 167 -7.04 0.60 -1.37
C SER A 167 -7.69 -0.26 -2.46
N SER A 168 -8.14 -1.46 -2.12
CA SER A 168 -8.85 -2.38 -3.02
C SER A 168 -10.28 -1.95 -3.28
N ALA A 169 -10.93 -1.33 -2.30
CA ALA A 169 -12.24 -0.69 -2.49
C ALA A 169 -12.19 0.34 -3.62
N SER A 170 -11.06 1.04 -3.82
CA SER A 170 -10.90 2.04 -4.87
C SER A 170 -11.23 1.52 -6.28
N TYR A 171 -10.99 0.24 -6.56
CA TYR A 171 -11.35 -0.37 -7.85
C TYR A 171 -12.86 -0.39 -8.07
N PHE A 172 -13.65 -0.71 -7.04
CA PHE A 172 -15.10 -0.65 -7.11
C PHE A 172 -15.63 0.79 -7.17
N TYR A 173 -14.98 1.74 -6.50
CA TYR A 173 -15.26 3.17 -6.69
C TYR A 173 -15.03 3.60 -8.15
N SER A 174 -13.96 3.15 -8.79
CA SER A 174 -13.67 3.40 -10.22
C SER A 174 -14.75 2.82 -11.13
N ILE A 175 -15.16 1.57 -10.89
CA ILE A 175 -16.23 0.91 -11.64
C ILE A 175 -17.55 1.67 -11.50
N VAL A 176 -17.96 2.03 -10.27
CA VAL A 176 -19.18 2.80 -10.03
C VAL A 176 -19.09 4.19 -10.66
N ALA A 177 -17.94 4.87 -10.58
CA ALA A 177 -17.74 6.17 -11.21
C ALA A 177 -17.96 6.13 -12.73
N MET A 178 -17.57 5.03 -13.38
CA MET A 178 -17.73 4.79 -14.81
C MET A 178 -19.11 4.25 -15.22
N ALA A 179 -19.92 3.79 -14.27
CA ALA A 179 -21.25 3.26 -14.53
C ALA A 179 -22.29 4.37 -14.78
N PRO A 180 -23.51 4.04 -15.27
CA PRO A 180 -24.62 4.99 -15.35
C PRO A 180 -25.04 5.54 -13.98
N ILE A 181 -25.60 6.75 -13.96
CA ILE A 181 -26.22 7.32 -12.76
C ILE A 181 -27.31 6.39 -12.22
N GLY A 182 -27.31 6.19 -10.90
CA GLY A 182 -28.16 5.26 -10.17
C GLY A 182 -27.55 3.87 -9.95
N PHE A 183 -26.41 3.56 -10.58
CA PHE A 183 -25.71 2.30 -10.32
C PHE A 183 -25.08 2.30 -8.93
N LYS A 184 -25.24 1.18 -8.20
CA LYS A 184 -24.79 1.03 -6.81
C LYS A 184 -24.16 -0.33 -6.54
N ILE A 185 -23.16 -0.34 -5.66
CA ILE A 185 -22.54 -1.55 -5.11
C ILE A 185 -22.54 -1.44 -3.58
N CYS A 186 -22.81 -2.55 -2.89
CA CYS A 186 -22.63 -2.67 -1.45
C CYS A 186 -21.33 -3.44 -1.17
N LEU A 187 -20.47 -2.89 -0.31
CA LEU A 187 -19.24 -3.52 0.15
C LEU A 187 -19.28 -3.69 1.67
N ASN A 188 -18.86 -4.86 2.15
CA ASN A 188 -18.95 -5.22 3.58
C ASN A 188 -17.62 -5.03 4.31
N SER A 189 -17.69 -5.01 5.65
CA SER A 189 -16.58 -4.93 6.60
C SER A 189 -15.80 -3.61 6.57
N PHE A 190 -16.52 -2.48 6.49
CA PHE A 190 -15.95 -1.13 6.52
C PHE A 190 -16.43 -0.34 7.74
N LYS A 191 -15.55 0.49 8.30
CA LYS A 191 -15.90 1.41 9.39
C LYS A 191 -15.96 2.85 8.89
N LYS A 192 -16.87 3.63 9.48
CA LYS A 192 -16.96 5.08 9.23
C LYS A 192 -15.68 5.81 9.63
N ASP A 193 -15.18 5.50 10.82
CA ASP A 193 -13.97 6.07 11.40
C ASP A 193 -12.78 5.13 11.16
N SER A 194 -12.49 4.86 9.89
CA SER A 194 -11.41 3.96 9.49
C SER A 194 -10.03 4.54 9.83
N ILE A 195 -9.13 3.66 10.28
CA ILE A 195 -7.72 4.01 10.52
C ILE A 195 -6.86 3.95 9.25
N GLN A 196 -7.41 3.43 8.15
CA GLN A 196 -6.73 3.33 6.88
C GLN A 196 -6.74 4.69 6.17
N GLY A 197 -5.56 5.17 5.78
CA GLY A 197 -5.43 6.45 5.05
C GLY A 197 -6.27 6.47 3.77
N ASP A 198 -6.29 5.36 3.04
CA ASP A 198 -6.97 5.23 1.74
C ASP A 198 -8.50 5.29 1.84
N SER A 199 -9.06 5.36 3.05
CA SER A 199 -10.49 5.67 3.24
C SER A 199 -10.91 7.04 2.70
N LEU A 200 -9.96 7.95 2.45
CA LEU A 200 -10.17 9.21 1.72
C LEU A 200 -10.62 9.01 0.27
N VAL A 201 -10.55 7.79 -0.27
CA VAL A 201 -11.13 7.46 -1.57
C VAL A 201 -12.60 7.87 -1.67
N LYS A 202 -13.37 7.75 -0.58
CA LYS A 202 -14.78 8.18 -0.52
C LYS A 202 -14.96 9.68 -0.79
N ASP A 203 -13.99 10.48 -0.37
CA ASP A 203 -14.02 11.94 -0.51
C ASP A 203 -13.51 12.35 -1.90
N PHE A 204 -12.42 11.74 -2.37
CA PHE A 204 -11.89 11.98 -3.71
C PHE A 204 -12.89 11.62 -4.81
N PHE A 205 -13.63 10.51 -4.63
CA PHE A 205 -14.55 10.02 -5.64
C PHE A 205 -15.87 10.78 -5.73
N GLN A 206 -16.15 11.71 -4.81
CA GLN A 206 -17.23 12.69 -5.00
C GLN A 206 -17.02 13.54 -6.25
N ILE A 207 -15.77 13.82 -6.62
CA ILE A 207 -15.42 14.57 -7.84
C ILE A 207 -15.82 13.81 -9.11
N PHE A 208 -15.84 12.48 -9.04
CA PHE A 208 -16.34 11.61 -10.10
C PHE A 208 -17.83 11.31 -9.98
N GLY A 209 -18.54 11.99 -9.08
CA GLY A 209 -19.98 11.85 -8.85
C GLY A 209 -20.38 10.57 -8.12
N VAL A 210 -19.47 9.98 -7.33
CA VAL A 210 -19.76 8.82 -6.48
C VAL A 210 -20.03 9.28 -5.05
N GLN A 211 -21.14 8.86 -4.49
CA GLN A 211 -21.50 9.07 -3.10
C GLN A 211 -21.34 7.77 -2.29
N THR A 212 -20.89 7.91 -1.05
CA THR A 212 -20.76 6.80 -0.11
C THR A 212 -21.71 6.97 1.06
N THR A 213 -22.56 5.96 1.30
CA THR A 213 -23.46 5.89 2.44
C THR A 213 -23.04 4.75 3.35
N PHE A 214 -22.87 5.02 4.64
CA PHE A 214 -22.53 4.00 5.64
C PHE A 214 -23.80 3.33 6.16
N LEU A 215 -23.81 2.00 6.16
CA LEU A 215 -24.89 1.17 6.71
C LEU A 215 -24.27 0.08 7.59
N ASN A 216 -24.30 0.28 8.91
CA ASN A 216 -23.63 -0.59 9.88
C ASN A 216 -22.15 -0.79 9.52
N ASP A 217 -21.71 -2.03 9.35
CA ASP A 217 -20.35 -2.42 8.96
C ASP A 217 -20.18 -2.51 7.43
N SER A 218 -21.06 -1.88 6.65
CA SER A 218 -21.02 -1.87 5.19
C SER A 218 -21.06 -0.45 4.64
N ILE A 219 -20.61 -0.29 3.40
CA ILE A 219 -20.76 0.93 2.61
C ILE A 219 -21.55 0.65 1.34
N ILE A 220 -22.45 1.56 1.00
CA ILE A 220 -23.10 1.63 -0.30
C ILE A 220 -22.38 2.73 -1.08
N ILE A 221 -21.83 2.37 -2.24
CA ILE A 221 -21.22 3.30 -3.18
C ILE A 221 -22.14 3.44 -4.40
N GLU A 222 -22.49 4.67 -4.74
CA GLU A 222 -23.51 4.96 -5.76
C GLU A 222 -23.05 6.09 -6.68
N LYS A 223 -23.28 5.92 -7.99
CA LYS A 223 -23.09 6.99 -8.98
C LYS A 223 -24.31 7.92 -8.96
N VAL A 224 -24.14 9.13 -8.45
CA VAL A 224 -25.25 10.08 -8.25
C VAL A 224 -25.24 11.26 -9.20
N THR A 225 -24.07 11.65 -9.73
CA THR A 225 -23.93 12.79 -10.67
C THR A 225 -22.88 12.51 -11.72
N GLU A 226 -22.81 13.35 -12.75
CA GLU A 226 -21.69 13.37 -13.69
C GLU A 226 -20.38 13.78 -13.02
N ALA A 227 -19.26 13.39 -13.62
CA ALA A 227 -17.92 13.74 -13.16
C ALA A 227 -17.53 15.18 -13.53
N LYS A 228 -16.65 15.79 -12.75
CA LYS A 228 -16.04 17.08 -13.14
C LYS A 228 -15.11 16.89 -14.34
N LYS A 229 -14.89 17.97 -15.12
CA LYS A 229 -14.02 17.96 -16.30
C LYS A 229 -12.52 17.86 -15.99
N SER A 230 -12.10 18.26 -14.79
CA SER A 230 -10.71 18.21 -14.37
C SER A 230 -10.56 18.00 -12.87
N ILE A 231 -9.42 17.43 -12.48
CA ILE A 231 -9.03 17.24 -11.07
C ILE A 231 -7.60 17.72 -10.83
N SER A 232 -7.35 18.14 -9.58
CA SER A 232 -6.01 18.36 -9.06
C SER A 232 -5.95 17.89 -7.62
N LEU A 233 -5.12 16.88 -7.31
CA LEU A 233 -5.06 16.25 -5.98
C LEU A 233 -3.61 16.08 -5.50
N ASP A 234 -3.42 16.20 -4.17
CA ASP A 234 -2.21 15.77 -3.49
C ASP A 234 -2.43 14.39 -2.86
N LEU A 235 -1.65 13.41 -3.32
CA LEU A 235 -1.73 12.02 -2.88
C LEU A 235 -0.52 11.60 -2.04
N SER A 236 0.22 12.53 -1.44
CA SER A 236 1.34 12.24 -0.54
C SER A 236 0.95 11.34 0.65
N SER A 237 -0.31 11.43 1.08
CA SER A 237 -0.89 10.59 2.13
C SER A 237 -1.55 9.31 1.61
N ASN A 238 -1.83 9.23 0.31
CA ASN A 238 -2.59 8.14 -0.34
C ASN A 238 -1.98 7.74 -1.70
N PRO A 239 -0.67 7.51 -1.79
CA PRO A 239 -0.01 7.34 -3.10
C PRO A 239 -0.52 6.09 -3.83
N ASP A 240 -1.00 5.11 -3.08
CA ASP A 240 -1.50 3.83 -3.59
C ASP A 240 -2.87 3.94 -4.31
N LEU A 241 -3.55 5.09 -4.23
CA LEU A 241 -4.78 5.41 -4.99
C LEU A 241 -4.49 6.00 -6.39
N ALA A 242 -3.24 6.39 -6.68
CA ALA A 242 -2.90 7.13 -7.89
C ALA A 242 -3.24 6.39 -9.18
N GLN A 243 -2.94 5.09 -9.28
CA GLN A 243 -3.27 4.31 -10.48
C GLN A 243 -4.77 4.25 -10.72
N THR A 244 -5.56 3.97 -9.68
CA THR A 244 -7.02 3.91 -9.79
C THR A 244 -7.56 5.25 -10.26
N ILE A 245 -7.16 6.37 -9.64
CA ILE A 245 -7.62 7.71 -10.01
C ILE A 245 -7.24 8.06 -11.45
N CYS A 246 -6.01 7.74 -11.89
CA CYS A 246 -5.59 7.98 -13.26
C CYS A 246 -6.45 7.21 -14.28
N VAL A 247 -6.73 5.94 -14.01
CA VAL A 247 -7.59 5.13 -14.90
C VAL A 247 -9.03 5.61 -14.87
N THR A 248 -9.55 6.03 -13.70
CA THR A 248 -10.86 6.68 -13.59
C THR A 248 -10.93 7.93 -14.47
N CYS A 249 -9.89 8.77 -14.45
CA CYS A 249 -9.81 9.96 -15.28
C CYS A 249 -9.79 9.63 -16.78
N LEU A 250 -9.01 8.60 -17.19
CA LEU A 250 -9.00 8.10 -18.57
C LEU A 250 -10.41 7.67 -19.01
N GLY A 251 -11.08 6.82 -18.24
CA GLY A 251 -12.39 6.27 -18.62
C GLY A 251 -13.54 7.29 -18.63
N LEU A 252 -13.40 8.38 -17.85
CA LEU A 252 -14.39 9.45 -17.76
C LEU A 252 -14.02 10.71 -18.56
N LYS A 253 -12.92 10.70 -19.31
CA LYS A 253 -12.42 11.86 -20.07
C LYS A 253 -12.23 13.11 -19.19
N VAL A 254 -11.59 12.90 -18.03
CA VAL A 254 -11.29 13.93 -17.05
C VAL A 254 -9.82 14.29 -17.11
N SER A 255 -9.50 15.58 -17.24
CA SER A 255 -8.11 16.04 -17.15
C SER A 255 -7.55 15.84 -15.73
N CYS A 256 -6.35 15.29 -15.63
CA CYS A 256 -5.79 14.81 -14.38
C CYS A 256 -4.47 15.52 -14.05
N ASN A 257 -4.33 15.96 -12.79
CA ASN A 257 -3.09 16.48 -12.21
C ASN A 257 -2.92 15.95 -10.79
N LEU A 258 -1.99 15.01 -10.59
CA LEU A 258 -1.75 14.41 -9.27
C LEU A 258 -0.31 14.71 -8.85
N ASN A 259 -0.13 15.15 -7.61
CA ASN A 259 1.19 15.37 -7.00
C ASN A 259 1.37 14.52 -5.72
N GLY A 260 2.55 14.62 -5.09
CA GLY A 260 2.85 13.85 -3.88
C GLY A 260 3.24 12.39 -4.15
N LEU A 261 3.61 12.04 -5.38
CA LEU A 261 3.79 10.67 -5.87
C LEU A 261 5.24 10.16 -5.82
N HIS A 262 6.15 10.86 -5.15
CA HIS A 262 7.58 10.54 -5.14
C HIS A 262 7.91 9.11 -4.66
N THR A 263 7.08 8.54 -3.77
CA THR A 263 7.28 7.17 -3.29
C THR A 263 6.98 6.08 -4.34
N LEU A 264 6.26 6.41 -5.41
CA LEU A 264 5.79 5.44 -6.40
C LEU A 264 6.89 4.81 -7.25
N LYS A 265 8.03 5.50 -7.41
CA LYS A 265 9.17 5.01 -8.20
C LYS A 265 9.86 3.77 -7.61
N ILE A 266 9.83 3.65 -6.28
CA ILE A 266 10.55 2.60 -5.53
C ILE A 266 9.63 1.47 -5.05
N LYS A 267 8.42 1.39 -5.60
CA LYS A 267 7.43 0.34 -5.28
C LYS A 267 7.74 -0.94 -6.06
N GLU A 268 6.71 -1.76 -6.34
CA GLU A 268 6.86 -3.01 -7.10
C GLU A 268 7.45 -2.78 -8.48
N THR A 269 6.94 -1.78 -9.19
CA THR A 269 7.53 -1.20 -10.40
C THR A 269 7.73 0.31 -10.21
N ASP A 270 8.34 0.98 -11.18
CA ASP A 270 8.21 2.43 -11.29
C ASP A 270 6.80 2.75 -11.79
N ARG A 271 5.87 2.92 -10.85
CA ARG A 271 4.44 3.08 -11.14
C ARG A 271 4.13 4.36 -11.92
N LEU A 272 4.97 5.39 -11.83
CA LEU A 272 4.79 6.62 -12.62
C LEU A 272 5.12 6.36 -14.09
N ASN A 273 6.24 5.69 -14.35
CA ASN A 273 6.60 5.29 -15.71
C ASN A 273 5.62 4.26 -16.29
N ALA A 274 5.20 3.28 -15.49
CA ALA A 274 4.18 2.31 -15.91
C ALA A 274 2.87 3.00 -16.28
N LEU A 275 2.35 3.91 -15.43
CA LEU A 275 1.16 4.69 -15.76
C LEU A 275 1.33 5.51 -17.04
N LYS A 276 2.46 6.21 -17.19
CA LYS A 276 2.74 6.98 -18.40
C LYS A 276 2.66 6.11 -19.65
N ASN A 277 3.36 4.98 -19.65
CA ASN A 277 3.40 4.07 -20.80
C ASN A 277 2.01 3.54 -21.15
N GLU A 278 1.27 3.05 -20.16
CA GLU A 278 -0.02 2.40 -20.39
C GLU A 278 -1.12 3.42 -20.75
N LEU A 279 -1.14 4.60 -20.13
CA LEU A 279 -2.06 5.67 -20.49
C LEU A 279 -1.78 6.24 -21.89
N SER A 280 -0.51 6.34 -22.30
CA SER A 280 -0.14 6.82 -23.64
C SER A 280 -0.58 5.88 -24.77
N LYS A 281 -0.82 4.58 -24.49
CA LYS A 281 -1.43 3.66 -25.47
C LYS A 281 -2.84 4.07 -25.89
N PHE A 282 -3.53 4.90 -25.09
CA PHE A 282 -4.82 5.50 -25.42
C PHE A 282 -4.68 6.87 -26.14
N GLY A 283 -3.47 7.19 -26.63
CA GLY A 283 -3.21 8.44 -27.36
C GLY A 283 -3.05 9.68 -26.49
N LEU A 284 -2.90 9.53 -25.17
CA LEU A 284 -2.69 10.62 -24.23
C LEU A 284 -1.23 11.11 -24.23
N ASP A 285 -1.04 12.43 -24.22
CA ASP A 285 0.26 13.06 -23.86
C ASP A 285 0.37 13.13 -22.33
N VAL A 286 1.07 12.17 -21.75
CA VAL A 286 1.23 12.03 -20.29
C VAL A 286 2.58 12.56 -19.85
N LYS A 287 2.53 13.59 -19.00
CA LYS A 287 3.71 14.25 -18.42
C LYS A 287 3.90 13.77 -17.00
N ILE A 288 5.10 13.33 -16.67
CA ILE A 288 5.48 12.92 -15.31
C ILE A 288 6.74 13.67 -14.87
N THR A 289 6.86 13.88 -13.56
CA THR A 289 8.09 14.32 -12.90
C THR A 289 8.57 13.20 -11.96
N SER A 290 9.46 13.52 -11.02
CA SER A 290 9.74 12.61 -9.90
C SER A 290 8.59 12.43 -8.92
N ASP A 291 7.62 13.33 -8.90
CA ASP A 291 6.61 13.45 -7.84
C ASP A 291 5.17 13.71 -8.34
N SER A 292 4.95 13.82 -9.65
CA SER A 292 3.64 14.13 -10.22
C SER A 292 3.36 13.42 -11.54
N ILE A 293 2.09 13.32 -11.88
CA ILE A 293 1.58 12.89 -13.20
C ILE A 293 0.47 13.84 -13.65
N LYS A 294 0.50 14.21 -14.93
CA LYS A 294 -0.46 15.13 -15.55
C LYS A 294 -0.80 14.70 -16.98
N PHE A 295 -2.08 14.75 -17.33
CA PHE A 295 -2.56 14.55 -18.70
C PHE A 295 -3.93 15.21 -18.90
N ASN A 296 -4.27 15.54 -20.14
CA ASN A 296 -5.62 15.91 -20.55
C ASN A 296 -6.27 14.71 -21.21
N SER A 297 -7.53 14.42 -20.87
CA SER A 297 -8.25 13.28 -21.43
C SER A 297 -9.45 13.78 -22.23
N ASP A 298 -9.21 14.28 -23.44
CA ASP A 298 -10.23 14.78 -24.37
C ASP A 298 -10.53 13.79 -25.52
N LYS A 299 -9.75 12.72 -25.64
CA LYS A 299 -9.85 11.72 -26.71
C LYS A 299 -10.80 10.58 -26.37
N ASP A 300 -11.34 9.94 -27.42
CA ASP A 300 -12.07 8.68 -27.29
C ASP A 300 -11.14 7.53 -26.89
N LEU A 301 -11.70 6.55 -26.17
CA LEU A 301 -10.96 5.37 -25.75
C LEU A 301 -10.70 4.45 -26.95
N ILE A 302 -9.45 4.06 -27.11
CA ILE A 302 -9.05 3.03 -28.07
C ILE A 302 -9.42 1.65 -27.49
N PRO A 303 -10.21 0.82 -28.19
CA PRO A 303 -10.58 -0.51 -27.71
C PRO A 303 -9.44 -1.53 -27.92
N ASN A 304 -9.51 -2.63 -27.17
CA ASN A 304 -8.62 -3.79 -27.24
C ASN A 304 -7.13 -3.47 -26.98
N VAL A 305 -6.85 -2.38 -26.28
CA VAL A 305 -5.47 -2.05 -25.86
C VAL A 305 -4.95 -3.12 -24.90
N GLU A 306 -3.73 -3.58 -25.15
CA GLU A 306 -3.02 -4.49 -24.25
C GLU A 306 -2.32 -3.71 -23.14
N ILE A 307 -2.63 -4.07 -21.90
CA ILE A 307 -2.07 -3.47 -20.70
C ILE A 307 -0.99 -4.37 -20.11
N GLU A 308 0.23 -3.85 -20.05
CA GLU A 308 1.35 -4.49 -19.35
C GLU A 308 1.21 -4.24 -17.85
N THR A 309 1.39 -5.29 -17.04
CA THR A 309 1.21 -5.16 -15.58
C THR A 309 2.50 -4.84 -14.84
N TYR A 310 3.66 -5.08 -15.47
CA TYR A 310 4.97 -4.87 -14.86
C TYR A 310 5.15 -5.62 -13.54
N ASP A 311 4.52 -6.80 -13.44
CA ASP A 311 4.38 -7.56 -12.19
C ASP A 311 3.80 -6.73 -11.03
N ASP A 312 3.01 -5.70 -11.29
CA ASP A 312 2.33 -4.90 -10.27
C ASP A 312 0.82 -5.18 -10.27
N HIS A 313 0.34 -5.72 -9.15
CA HIS A 313 -1.07 -6.05 -8.96
C HIS A 313 -1.98 -4.84 -9.08
N ARG A 314 -1.52 -3.65 -8.70
CA ARG A 314 -2.31 -2.43 -8.78
C ARG A 314 -2.45 -1.92 -10.21
N MET A 315 -1.46 -2.15 -11.07
CA MET A 315 -1.59 -1.84 -12.50
C MET A 315 -2.69 -2.70 -13.12
N ALA A 316 -2.66 -4.01 -12.87
CA ALA A 316 -3.69 -4.93 -13.36
C ALA A 316 -5.11 -4.54 -12.89
N MET A 317 -5.30 -4.35 -11.58
CA MET A 317 -6.62 -4.06 -11.02
C MET A 317 -7.14 -2.67 -11.37
N ALA A 318 -6.28 -1.65 -11.41
CA ALA A 318 -6.69 -0.31 -11.81
C ALA A 318 -7.18 -0.30 -13.27
N PHE A 319 -6.39 -0.83 -14.20
CA PHE A 319 -6.77 -0.87 -15.61
C PHE A 319 -7.96 -1.79 -15.87
N ALA A 320 -8.11 -2.91 -15.15
CA ALA A 320 -9.28 -3.79 -15.25
C ALA A 320 -10.62 -3.03 -15.11
N CYS A 321 -10.66 -1.95 -14.32
CA CYS A 321 -11.85 -1.12 -14.14
C CYS A 321 -12.32 -0.44 -15.44
N LEU A 322 -11.41 -0.19 -16.39
CA LEU A 322 -11.73 0.44 -17.67
C LEU A 322 -12.63 -0.44 -18.56
N SER A 323 -12.74 -1.75 -18.25
CA SER A 323 -13.66 -2.69 -18.90
C SER A 323 -15.14 -2.24 -18.89
N VAL A 324 -15.52 -1.35 -17.96
CA VAL A 324 -16.85 -0.72 -17.92
C VAL A 324 -17.10 0.18 -19.15
N LYS A 325 -16.04 0.74 -19.73
CA LYS A 325 -16.12 1.70 -20.84
C LYS A 325 -15.63 1.14 -22.18
N THR A 326 -14.69 0.20 -22.17
CA THR A 326 -14.12 -0.37 -23.39
C THR A 326 -13.50 -1.73 -23.14
N ASN A 327 -13.40 -2.55 -24.19
CA ASN A 327 -12.67 -3.82 -24.10
C ASN A 327 -11.17 -3.55 -23.94
N ILE A 328 -10.52 -4.29 -23.06
CA ILE A 328 -9.07 -4.22 -22.80
C ILE A 328 -8.51 -5.62 -22.58
N LYS A 329 -7.20 -5.79 -22.76
CA LYS A 329 -6.51 -7.05 -22.46
C LYS A 329 -5.44 -6.81 -21.40
N ILE A 330 -5.64 -7.38 -20.20
CA ILE A 330 -4.63 -7.30 -19.12
C ILE A 330 -3.64 -8.46 -19.27
N LEU A 331 -2.38 -8.15 -19.56
CA LEU A 331 -1.32 -9.16 -19.64
C LEU A 331 -0.90 -9.61 -18.24
N ASN A 332 -0.53 -10.88 -18.07
CA ASN A 332 -0.16 -11.46 -16.76
C ASN A 332 -1.20 -11.16 -15.64
N SER A 333 -2.48 -11.39 -15.94
CA SER A 333 -3.61 -11.07 -15.04
C SER A 333 -3.53 -11.75 -13.65
N GLN A 334 -2.78 -12.85 -13.53
CA GLN A 334 -2.59 -13.57 -12.26
C GLN A 334 -1.78 -12.80 -11.21
N VAL A 335 -1.15 -11.70 -11.60
CA VAL A 335 -0.39 -10.81 -10.69
C VAL A 335 -1.24 -10.27 -9.53
N VAL A 336 -2.56 -10.19 -9.69
CA VAL A 336 -3.49 -9.71 -8.63
C VAL A 336 -3.43 -10.55 -7.35
N SER A 337 -3.01 -11.82 -7.46
CA SER A 337 -2.85 -12.74 -6.32
C SER A 337 -1.88 -12.24 -5.24
N LYS A 338 -1.06 -11.21 -5.53
CA LYS A 338 -0.18 -10.56 -4.54
C LYS A 338 -0.95 -9.88 -3.41
N SER A 339 -2.14 -9.36 -3.67
CA SER A 339 -2.96 -8.65 -2.67
C SER A 339 -4.42 -9.05 -2.66
N TYR A 340 -4.99 -9.43 -3.81
CA TYR A 340 -6.42 -9.71 -3.96
C TYR A 340 -6.67 -10.93 -4.85
N PRO A 341 -6.43 -12.16 -4.34
CA PRO A 341 -6.55 -13.39 -5.14
C PRO A 341 -7.93 -13.63 -5.75
N SER A 342 -9.01 -13.19 -5.09
CA SER A 342 -10.38 -13.36 -5.60
C SER A 342 -10.84 -12.23 -6.53
N PHE A 343 -9.97 -11.26 -6.87
CA PHE A 343 -10.35 -10.05 -7.63
C PHE A 343 -11.16 -10.36 -8.88
N TRP A 344 -10.67 -11.25 -9.76
CA TRP A 344 -11.37 -11.59 -10.99
C TRP A 344 -12.71 -12.28 -10.74
N SER A 345 -12.79 -13.16 -9.74
CA SER A 345 -14.06 -13.80 -9.37
C SER A 345 -15.07 -12.82 -8.78
N ASP A 346 -14.61 -11.80 -8.07
CA ASP A 346 -15.46 -10.76 -7.50
C ASP A 346 -15.95 -9.79 -8.58
N LEU A 347 -15.12 -9.46 -9.59
CA LEU A 347 -15.56 -8.70 -10.76
C LEU A 347 -16.63 -9.43 -11.58
N SER A 348 -16.50 -10.75 -11.75
CA SER A 348 -17.51 -11.56 -12.44
C SER A 348 -18.88 -11.48 -11.77
N LYS A 349 -18.95 -11.35 -10.44
CA LYS A 349 -20.23 -11.22 -9.69
C LYS A 349 -20.96 -9.92 -10.00
N ILE A 350 -20.26 -8.90 -10.48
CA ILE A 350 -20.84 -7.61 -10.90
C ILE A 350 -20.92 -7.46 -12.42
N GLY A 351 -20.80 -8.56 -13.16
CA GLY A 351 -21.00 -8.61 -14.62
C GLY A 351 -19.77 -8.29 -15.46
N ILE A 352 -18.60 -8.09 -14.85
CA ILE A 352 -17.34 -7.88 -15.57
C ILE A 352 -16.62 -9.23 -15.69
N VAL A 353 -16.65 -9.80 -16.89
CA VAL A 353 -16.08 -11.13 -17.17
C VAL A 353 -14.92 -11.04 -18.15
N SER A 354 -13.87 -11.81 -17.90
CA SER A 354 -12.82 -12.07 -18.89
C SER A 354 -13.34 -13.06 -19.94
N LYS A 355 -13.08 -12.80 -21.22
CA LYS A 355 -13.29 -13.76 -22.30
C LYS A 355 -12.03 -14.55 -22.59
#